data_AF-A0A8C5SLI7-F1
#
_entry.id   AF-A0A8C5SLI7-F1
#
_cell.length_a   1.000
_cell.length_b   1.000
_cell.length_c   1.000
_cell.angle_alpha   90.00
_cell.angle_beta   90.00
_cell.angle_gamma   90.00
#
_symmetry.space_group_name_H-M   'P 1'
#
loop_
_entity.id
_entity.type
_entity.pdbx_description
1 polymer ?
#
loop_
_entity_poly.entity_id
_entity_poly.type
_entity_poly.pdbx_seq_one_letter_code
_entity_poly.pdbx_strand_id
1 'polypeptide(L)'
;LRQHETVIPSELPLIQEVTTTLREWSTIWRQLYIQDHREMFRNVRHMIYDLIEWRSQILSGTLPQDELKELKKKVTAKIDYGNRILDLDLVVRDDDGNILDPDQTSTISLFRAHETTSKQVEERLLEEKSQKQNLDISREAKFAATPSFALFVNLKNVVCKIGEDAEVLMSLYDPLESKFISENYLVRWSSSGLPKDIDKLHNLRAVFTDLGSSKDRKREKISFVCQIVRVGRMEQRENNTRKLTSGLRRPFGVAVMDITDIINGKVDDEDKQHFIPFQPVAGENDFLQTVINKVIAAKEVNHKGQGLWVTLKLLPGDIHQIRKEFPHLVDRTTAVARKMGFPEIIMPGDVRNDIYVTLVQGDFDKGNKTTAKNVEVTVSVYDEDGKKLENVIFPGAGDEALSEYKSVIYYQVKQPRWFETIKVCLIHKPSVLLILDLSGAFSTFHLLCSVLHRLFSLQCGDIIYHTEFFSYLVFYFRK
;
A
#
# COMPACT_ATOMS: atom_id res chain seq x y z
N LEU A 1 45.54 -49.49 -15.76
CA LEU A 1 44.19 -49.66 -15.18
C LEU A 1 44.02 -48.63 -14.06
N ARG A 2 43.58 -47.41 -14.38
CA ARG A 2 43.19 -46.41 -13.37
C ARG A 2 41.72 -46.67 -13.04
N GLN A 3 41.47 -47.17 -11.83
CA GLN A 3 40.12 -47.23 -11.26
C GLN A 3 39.57 -45.81 -11.27
N HIS A 4 38.51 -45.58 -12.05
CA HIS A 4 37.71 -44.37 -11.89
C HIS A 4 36.90 -44.59 -10.61
N GLU A 5 37.24 -43.86 -9.55
CA GLU A 5 36.33 -43.73 -8.41
C GLU A 5 35.07 -43.03 -8.92
N THR A 6 34.01 -43.81 -9.10
CA THR A 6 32.66 -43.28 -9.26
C THR A 6 32.29 -42.64 -7.94
N VAL A 7 32.54 -41.33 -7.82
CA VAL A 7 31.97 -40.50 -6.76
C VAL A 7 30.46 -40.49 -6.99
N ILE A 8 29.74 -41.35 -6.28
CA ILE A 8 28.27 -41.29 -6.23
C ILE A 8 27.95 -40.03 -5.43
N PRO A 9 27.31 -39.01 -6.02
CA PRO A 9 26.93 -37.82 -5.29
C PRO A 9 25.99 -38.22 -4.15
N SER A 10 26.22 -37.72 -2.95
CA SER A 10 25.35 -37.94 -1.78
C SER A 10 24.00 -37.21 -1.88
N GLU A 11 23.82 -36.39 -2.91
CA GLU A 11 22.60 -35.64 -3.17
C GLU A 11 21.58 -36.48 -3.94
N LEU A 12 20.30 -36.29 -3.64
CA LEU A 12 19.19 -36.90 -4.40
C LEU A 12 19.32 -36.55 -5.90
N PRO A 13 19.14 -37.50 -6.85
CA PRO A 13 19.28 -37.25 -8.29
C PRO A 13 18.48 -36.04 -8.79
N LEU A 14 17.26 -35.86 -8.27
CA LEU A 14 16.40 -34.72 -8.60
C LEU A 14 17.02 -33.36 -8.22
N ILE A 15 17.79 -33.27 -7.13
CA ILE A 15 18.45 -32.02 -6.70
C ILE A 15 19.55 -31.63 -7.69
N GLN A 16 20.25 -32.62 -8.23
CA GLN A 16 21.27 -32.40 -9.24
C GLN A 16 20.63 -31.86 -10.51
N GLU A 17 19.54 -32.50 -10.93
CA GLU A 17 18.75 -32.07 -12.08
C GLU A 17 18.24 -30.64 -11.93
N VAL A 18 17.60 -30.29 -10.81
CA VAL A 18 17.16 -28.90 -10.56
C VAL A 18 18.33 -27.92 -10.69
N THR A 19 19.51 -28.33 -10.22
CA THR A 19 20.71 -27.49 -10.25
C THR A 19 21.24 -27.29 -11.67
N THR A 20 21.24 -28.33 -12.51
CA THR A 20 21.63 -28.25 -13.93
C THR A 20 20.61 -27.43 -14.72
N THR A 21 19.31 -27.68 -14.53
CA THR A 21 18.23 -26.92 -15.16
C THR A 21 18.33 -25.44 -14.84
N LEU A 22 18.52 -25.08 -13.57
CA LEU A 22 18.68 -23.68 -13.15
C LEU A 22 19.89 -23.01 -13.81
N ARG A 23 21.00 -23.72 -14.00
CA ARG A 23 22.19 -23.18 -14.69
C ARG A 23 21.90 -22.90 -16.17
N GLU A 24 21.27 -23.84 -16.86
CA GLU A 24 20.89 -23.68 -18.27
C GLU A 24 19.87 -22.55 -18.45
N TRP A 25 18.79 -22.57 -17.66
CA TRP A 25 17.77 -21.53 -17.67
C TRP A 25 18.34 -20.16 -17.31
N SER A 26 19.32 -20.06 -16.39
CA SER A 26 19.96 -18.77 -16.09
C SER A 26 20.65 -18.14 -17.29
N THR A 27 21.17 -18.96 -18.20
CA THR A 27 21.85 -18.50 -19.41
C THR A 27 20.85 -17.97 -20.43
N ILE A 28 19.77 -18.71 -20.66
CA ILE A 28 18.67 -18.30 -21.54
C ILE A 28 17.97 -17.06 -20.96
N TRP A 29 17.71 -17.03 -19.66
CA TRP A 29 17.10 -15.89 -18.97
C TRP A 29 17.88 -14.59 -19.18
N ARG A 30 19.22 -14.64 -19.11
CA ARG A 30 20.07 -13.49 -19.46
C ARG A 30 19.93 -13.07 -20.93
N GLN A 31 19.81 -14.02 -21.85
CA GLN A 31 19.61 -13.73 -23.28
C GLN A 31 18.24 -13.10 -23.55
N LEU A 32 17.18 -13.57 -22.90
CA LEU A 32 15.83 -13.01 -23.01
C LEU A 32 15.78 -11.54 -22.60
N TYR A 33 16.58 -11.14 -21.61
CA TYR A 33 16.72 -9.74 -21.22
C TYR A 33 17.39 -8.90 -22.32
N ILE A 34 18.47 -9.42 -22.91
CA ILE A 34 19.22 -8.72 -23.97
C ILE A 34 18.36 -8.56 -25.23
N GLN A 35 17.52 -9.54 -25.54
CA GLN A 35 16.64 -9.56 -26.71
C GLN A 35 15.28 -8.86 -26.48
N ASP A 36 15.07 -8.24 -25.32
CA ASP A 36 13.84 -7.54 -24.90
C ASP A 36 12.55 -8.41 -24.92
N HIS A 37 12.69 -9.73 -24.74
CA HIS A 37 11.54 -10.65 -24.60
C HIS A 37 10.98 -10.62 -23.16
N ARG A 38 10.38 -9.48 -22.77
CA ARG A 38 10.00 -9.18 -21.38
C ARG A 38 9.03 -10.17 -20.73
N GLU A 39 8.03 -10.65 -21.45
CA GLU A 39 7.04 -11.58 -20.89
C GLU A 39 7.71 -12.92 -20.54
N MET A 40 8.46 -13.50 -21.48
CA MET A 40 9.18 -14.75 -21.27
C MET A 40 10.27 -14.59 -20.19
N PHE A 41 10.97 -13.46 -20.17
CA PHE A 41 11.94 -13.14 -19.11
C PHE A 41 11.30 -13.15 -17.70
N ARG A 42 10.12 -12.52 -17.54
CA ARG A 42 9.38 -12.52 -16.27
C ARG A 42 8.92 -13.94 -15.90
N ASN A 43 8.33 -14.66 -16.85
CA ASN A 43 7.82 -16.02 -16.62
C ASN A 43 8.94 -16.96 -16.15
N VAL A 44 10.06 -16.99 -16.87
CA VAL A 44 11.23 -17.83 -16.52
C VAL A 44 11.81 -17.45 -15.16
N ARG A 45 11.87 -16.15 -14.83
CA ARG A 45 12.31 -15.69 -13.50
C ARG A 45 11.46 -16.28 -12.38
N HIS A 46 10.14 -16.27 -12.53
CA HIS A 46 9.23 -16.86 -11.54
C HIS A 46 9.46 -18.37 -11.39
N MET A 47 9.62 -19.10 -12.51
CA MET A 47 9.92 -20.53 -12.45
C MET A 47 11.26 -20.83 -11.77
N ILE A 48 12.29 -20.00 -12.02
CA ILE A 48 13.59 -20.11 -11.35
C ILE A 48 13.44 -19.99 -9.83
N TYR A 49 12.67 -19.01 -9.36
CA TYR A 49 12.44 -18.83 -7.91
C TYR A 49 11.67 -20.00 -7.30
N ASP A 50 10.61 -20.49 -7.96
CA ASP A 50 9.87 -21.67 -7.54
C ASP A 50 10.81 -22.88 -7.36
N LEU A 51 11.66 -23.14 -8.36
CA LEU A 51 12.61 -24.26 -8.33
C LEU A 51 13.68 -24.11 -7.24
N ILE A 52 14.18 -22.90 -6.98
CA ILE A 52 15.13 -22.65 -5.88
C ILE A 52 14.46 -22.94 -4.53
N GLU A 53 13.21 -22.50 -4.35
CA GLU A 53 12.45 -22.75 -3.13
C GLU A 53 12.19 -24.24 -2.92
N TRP A 54 11.68 -24.93 -3.94
CA TRP A 54 11.39 -26.36 -3.84
C TRP A 54 12.66 -27.20 -3.65
N ARG A 55 13.79 -26.80 -4.26
CA ARG A 55 15.11 -27.40 -3.97
C ARG A 55 15.46 -27.28 -2.49
N SER A 56 15.25 -26.10 -1.90
CA SER A 56 15.50 -25.86 -0.47
C SER A 56 14.60 -26.72 0.41
N GLN A 57 13.32 -26.84 0.07
CA GLN A 57 12.35 -27.68 0.79
C GLN A 57 12.68 -29.17 0.71
N ILE A 58 13.14 -29.67 -0.44
CA ILE A 58 13.56 -31.08 -0.55
C ILE A 58 14.84 -31.33 0.28
N LEU A 59 15.77 -30.37 0.29
CA LEU A 59 17.02 -30.49 1.05
C LEU A 59 16.84 -30.33 2.57
N SER A 60 15.78 -29.67 3.04
CA SER A 60 15.53 -29.51 4.47
C SER A 60 15.27 -30.85 5.17
N GLY A 61 14.77 -31.86 4.44
CA GLY A 61 14.46 -33.18 4.98
C GLY A 61 13.32 -33.20 6.01
N THR A 62 12.57 -32.09 6.13
CA THR A 62 11.52 -31.91 7.14
C THR A 62 10.13 -32.31 6.64
N LEU A 63 9.99 -32.63 5.35
CA LEU A 63 8.72 -32.97 4.72
C LEU A 63 8.33 -34.44 4.99
N PRO A 64 7.04 -34.71 5.32
CA PRO A 64 6.48 -36.05 5.28
C PRO A 64 6.69 -36.74 3.92
N GLN A 65 6.71 -38.07 3.89
CA GLN A 65 6.94 -38.85 2.67
C GLN A 65 5.92 -38.55 1.55
N ASP A 66 4.65 -38.37 1.91
CA ASP A 66 3.58 -38.08 0.94
C ASP A 66 3.74 -36.68 0.33
N GLU A 67 4.00 -35.66 1.16
CA GLU A 67 4.28 -34.29 0.70
C GLU A 67 5.56 -34.23 -0.14
N LEU A 68 6.59 -34.99 0.24
CA LEU A 68 7.82 -35.10 -0.54
C LEU A 68 7.56 -35.73 -1.91
N LYS A 69 6.71 -36.76 -2.00
CA LYS A 69 6.35 -37.39 -3.27
C LYS A 69 5.60 -36.42 -4.18
N GLU A 70 4.65 -35.66 -3.65
CA GLU A 70 3.94 -34.62 -4.41
C GLU A 70 4.87 -33.50 -4.85
N LEU A 71 5.76 -33.02 -3.97
CA LEU A 71 6.71 -31.97 -4.30
C LEU A 71 7.67 -32.41 -5.40
N LYS A 72 8.16 -33.66 -5.38
CA LYS A 72 8.97 -34.23 -6.47
C LYS A 72 8.25 -34.18 -7.81
N LYS A 73 6.99 -34.63 -7.86
CA LYS A 73 6.16 -34.57 -9.08
C LYS A 73 5.92 -33.14 -9.55
N LYS A 74 5.77 -32.20 -8.61
CA LYS A 74 5.59 -30.77 -8.92
C LYS A 74 6.86 -30.16 -9.53
N VAL A 75 8.02 -30.49 -8.98
CA VAL A 75 9.34 -30.05 -9.48
C VAL A 75 9.57 -30.56 -10.90
N THR A 76 9.46 -31.87 -11.13
CA THR A 76 9.71 -32.48 -12.45
C THR A 76 8.79 -31.90 -13.51
N ALA A 77 7.49 -31.79 -13.22
CA ALA A 77 6.53 -31.26 -14.17
C ALA A 77 6.74 -29.77 -14.49
N LYS A 78 7.32 -28.98 -13.56
CA LYS A 78 7.70 -27.58 -13.81
C LYS A 78 8.96 -27.49 -14.67
N ILE A 79 9.93 -28.37 -14.47
CA ILE A 79 11.13 -28.49 -15.32
C ILE A 79 10.73 -28.85 -16.74
N ASP A 80 9.91 -29.88 -16.92
CA ASP A 80 9.51 -30.37 -18.24
C ASP A 80 8.69 -29.30 -19.00
N TYR A 81 7.78 -28.62 -18.30
CA TYR A 81 7.06 -27.47 -18.84
C TYR A 81 8.01 -26.33 -19.24
N GLY A 82 8.95 -25.96 -18.37
CA GLY A 82 9.90 -24.89 -18.61
C GLY A 82 10.84 -25.19 -19.78
N ASN A 83 11.31 -26.43 -19.89
CA ASN A 83 12.11 -26.88 -21.02
C ASN A 83 11.32 -26.77 -22.33
N ARG A 84 10.04 -27.17 -22.34
CA ARG A 84 9.20 -27.05 -23.53
C ARG A 84 9.03 -25.61 -24.01
N ILE A 85 8.80 -24.65 -23.10
CA ILE A 85 8.61 -23.24 -23.49
C ILE A 85 9.92 -22.54 -23.85
N LEU A 86 11.04 -23.05 -23.36
CA LEU A 86 12.39 -22.58 -23.68
C LEU A 86 13.01 -23.29 -24.89
N ASP A 87 12.25 -24.18 -25.53
CA ASP A 87 12.67 -25.00 -26.68
C ASP A 87 13.91 -25.87 -26.38
N LEU A 88 13.94 -26.43 -25.17
CA LEU A 88 14.94 -27.38 -24.69
C LEU A 88 14.42 -28.82 -24.76
N ASP A 89 15.37 -29.77 -24.74
CA ASP A 89 15.05 -31.20 -24.74
C ASP A 89 14.26 -31.61 -23.48
N LEU A 90 13.26 -32.46 -23.69
CA LEU A 90 12.46 -33.05 -22.62
C LEU A 90 13.15 -34.28 -22.03
N VAL A 91 13.12 -34.39 -20.72
CA VAL A 91 13.66 -35.55 -20.00
C VAL A 91 12.56 -36.60 -19.85
N VAL A 92 12.85 -37.85 -20.22
CA VAL A 92 11.88 -38.95 -20.13
C VAL A 92 11.92 -39.55 -18.73
N ARG A 93 10.74 -39.70 -18.09
CA ARG A 93 10.61 -40.11 -16.69
C ARG A 93 9.72 -41.34 -16.51
N ASP A 94 9.89 -42.02 -15.39
CA ASP A 94 8.96 -43.05 -14.89
C ASP A 94 7.77 -42.43 -14.10
N ASP A 95 6.84 -43.26 -13.65
CA ASP A 95 5.63 -42.83 -12.90
C ASP A 95 5.95 -42.19 -11.53
N ASP A 96 7.15 -42.43 -11.00
CA ASP A 96 7.66 -41.88 -9.75
C ASP A 96 8.50 -40.60 -9.97
N GLY A 97 8.69 -40.19 -11.23
CA GLY A 97 9.39 -38.96 -11.63
C GLY A 97 10.91 -39.10 -11.77
N ASN A 98 11.46 -40.32 -11.72
CA ASN A 98 12.88 -40.56 -11.93
C ASN A 98 13.21 -40.58 -13.43
N ILE A 99 14.43 -40.16 -13.76
CA ILE A 99 14.93 -40.18 -15.14
C ILE A 99 15.11 -41.63 -15.60
N LEU A 100 14.54 -41.98 -16.76
CA LEU A 100 14.70 -43.30 -17.34
C LEU A 100 16.06 -43.45 -18.02
N ASP A 101 16.77 -44.53 -17.70
CA ASP A 101 18.04 -44.90 -18.34
C ASP A 101 17.77 -45.54 -19.72
N PRO A 102 18.23 -44.96 -20.84
CA PRO A 102 18.05 -45.50 -22.17
C PRO A 102 18.72 -46.87 -22.39
N ASP A 103 19.78 -47.17 -21.65
CA ASP A 103 20.53 -48.42 -21.80
C ASP A 103 19.83 -49.59 -21.08
N GLN A 104 18.96 -49.28 -20.12
CA GLN A 104 18.19 -50.27 -19.36
C GLN A 104 16.72 -50.35 -19.77
N THR A 105 16.20 -49.32 -20.45
CA THR A 105 14.80 -49.22 -20.83
C THR A 105 14.61 -49.61 -22.30
N SER A 106 13.65 -50.49 -22.58
CA SER A 106 13.33 -50.84 -23.98
C SER A 106 12.93 -49.61 -24.81
N THR A 107 13.37 -49.55 -26.07
CA THR A 107 13.10 -48.42 -26.98
C THR A 107 11.61 -48.08 -27.09
N ILE A 108 10.75 -49.11 -27.11
CA ILE A 108 9.29 -48.93 -27.18
C ILE A 108 8.74 -48.30 -25.90
N SER A 109 9.24 -48.70 -24.73
CA SER A 109 8.79 -48.15 -23.45
C SER A 109 9.25 -46.70 -23.28
N LEU A 110 10.48 -46.40 -23.70
CA LEU A 110 11.04 -45.05 -23.68
C LEU A 110 10.25 -44.12 -24.62
N PHE A 111 9.89 -44.60 -25.81
CA PHE A 111 9.03 -43.85 -26.74
C PHE A 111 7.64 -43.56 -26.16
N ARG A 112 6.99 -44.55 -25.53
CA ARG A 112 5.67 -44.36 -24.89
C ARG A 112 5.73 -43.38 -23.72
N ALA A 113 6.79 -43.46 -22.90
CA ALA A 113 7.00 -42.53 -21.80
C ALA A 113 7.20 -41.10 -22.33
N HIS A 114 8.02 -40.92 -23.37
CA HIS A 114 8.19 -39.62 -24.04
C HIS A 114 6.86 -39.09 -24.61
N GLU A 115 6.08 -39.93 -25.30
CA GLU A 115 4.77 -39.54 -25.84
C GLU A 115 3.82 -39.08 -24.72
N THR A 116 3.85 -39.76 -23.57
CA THR A 116 3.03 -39.42 -22.41
C THR A 116 3.45 -38.09 -21.79
N THR A 117 4.74 -37.88 -21.53
CA THR A 117 5.29 -36.61 -21.02
C THR A 117 4.99 -35.47 -21.97
N SER A 118 5.18 -35.67 -23.28
CA SER A 118 4.92 -34.65 -24.30
C SER A 118 3.45 -34.23 -24.34
N LYS A 119 2.51 -35.20 -24.30
CA LYS A 119 1.07 -34.93 -24.23
C LYS A 119 0.69 -34.16 -22.96
N GLN A 120 1.20 -34.57 -21.80
CA GLN A 120 0.92 -33.87 -20.53
C GLN A 120 1.40 -32.42 -20.53
N VAL A 121 2.57 -32.16 -21.13
CA VAL A 121 3.08 -30.79 -21.25
C VAL A 121 2.26 -29.98 -22.27
N GLU A 122 1.84 -30.59 -23.38
CA GLU A 122 1.00 -29.94 -24.40
C GLU A 122 -0.39 -29.59 -23.86
N GLU A 123 -1.02 -30.49 -23.09
CA GLU A 123 -2.27 -30.23 -22.39
C GLU A 123 -2.13 -29.03 -21.43
N ARG A 124 -1.07 -28.99 -20.62
CA ARG A 124 -0.79 -27.84 -19.74
C ARG A 124 -0.57 -26.54 -20.50
N LEU A 125 0.08 -26.58 -21.66
CA LEU A 125 0.27 -25.41 -22.51
C LEU A 125 -1.06 -24.89 -23.08
N LEU A 126 -1.97 -25.79 -23.45
CA LEU A 126 -3.31 -25.45 -23.92
C LEU A 126 -4.17 -24.90 -22.76
N GLU A 127 -4.08 -25.50 -21.57
CA GLU A 127 -4.69 -24.97 -20.34
C GLU A 127 -4.17 -23.57 -20.01
N GLU A 128 -2.87 -23.31 -20.13
CA GLU A 128 -2.32 -21.99 -19.85
C GLU A 128 -2.68 -20.96 -20.92
N LYS A 129 -2.70 -21.35 -22.20
CA LYS A 129 -3.16 -20.46 -23.28
C LYS A 129 -4.64 -20.09 -23.12
N SER A 130 -5.47 -21.05 -22.73
CA SER A 130 -6.90 -20.82 -22.44
C SER A 130 -7.10 -20.04 -21.14
N GLN A 131 -6.24 -20.20 -20.13
CA GLN A 131 -6.24 -19.36 -18.93
C GLN A 131 -5.75 -17.94 -19.22
N LYS A 132 -4.74 -17.73 -20.07
CA LYS A 132 -4.26 -16.40 -20.52
C LYS A 132 -5.30 -15.65 -21.34
N GLN A 133 -6.05 -16.31 -22.23
CA GLN A 133 -7.20 -15.69 -22.90
C GLN A 133 -8.37 -15.40 -21.95
N ASN A 134 -8.51 -16.17 -20.87
CA ASN A 134 -9.52 -15.94 -19.85
C ASN A 134 -9.04 -15.06 -18.69
N LEU A 135 -7.78 -14.59 -18.64
CA LEU A 135 -7.25 -13.83 -17.51
C LEU A 135 -7.80 -12.41 -17.47
N ASP A 136 -8.00 -11.78 -18.63
CA ASP A 136 -8.66 -10.46 -18.74
C ASP A 136 -10.15 -10.57 -18.42
N ILE A 137 -10.83 -11.59 -18.96
CA ILE A 137 -12.27 -11.84 -18.71
C ILE A 137 -12.51 -12.27 -17.25
N SER A 138 -11.61 -13.07 -16.65
CA SER A 138 -11.69 -13.54 -15.26
C SER A 138 -11.30 -12.46 -14.26
N ARG A 139 -10.34 -11.58 -14.56
CA ARG A 139 -10.07 -10.38 -13.73
C ARG A 139 -11.25 -9.43 -13.78
N GLU A 140 -11.76 -9.10 -14.96
CA GLU A 140 -12.94 -8.24 -15.09
C GLU A 140 -14.17 -8.86 -14.41
N ALA A 141 -14.40 -10.17 -14.56
CA ALA A 141 -15.46 -10.90 -13.88
C ALA A 141 -15.26 -10.98 -12.36
N LYS A 142 -14.02 -11.15 -11.87
CA LYS A 142 -13.70 -11.08 -10.43
C LYS A 142 -13.91 -9.67 -9.89
N PHE A 143 -13.47 -8.62 -10.59
CA PHE A 143 -13.72 -7.23 -10.19
C PHE A 143 -15.21 -6.82 -10.30
N ALA A 144 -15.97 -7.47 -11.19
CA ALA A 144 -17.42 -7.29 -11.30
C ALA A 144 -18.20 -8.09 -10.22
N ALA A 145 -17.68 -9.24 -9.81
CA ALA A 145 -18.28 -10.10 -8.78
C ALA A 145 -17.90 -9.67 -7.36
N THR A 146 -16.75 -9.03 -7.17
CA THR A 146 -16.28 -8.59 -5.86
C THR A 146 -16.78 -7.18 -5.54
N PRO A 147 -17.51 -7.00 -4.41
CA PRO A 147 -18.15 -5.73 -4.05
C PRO A 147 -17.14 -4.65 -3.64
N SER A 148 -15.93 -5.04 -3.27
CA SER A 148 -14.86 -4.15 -2.83
C SER A 148 -13.55 -4.38 -3.58
N PHE A 149 -12.77 -3.32 -3.68
CA PHE A 149 -11.40 -3.36 -4.16
C PHE A 149 -10.50 -2.50 -3.27
N ALA A 150 -9.20 -2.61 -3.50
CA ALA A 150 -8.20 -1.80 -2.84
C ALA A 150 -7.17 -1.27 -3.84
N LEU A 151 -6.55 -0.14 -3.51
CA LEU A 151 -5.43 0.42 -4.24
C LEU A 151 -4.15 0.22 -3.44
N PHE A 152 -3.26 -0.63 -3.94
CA PHE A 152 -1.91 -0.75 -3.42
C PHE A 152 -1.02 0.36 -3.95
N VAL A 153 -0.28 1.01 -3.06
CA VAL A 153 0.63 2.12 -3.36
C VAL A 153 1.98 1.82 -2.74
N ASN A 154 3.03 1.97 -3.54
CA ASN A 154 4.40 1.87 -3.05
C ASN A 154 5.16 3.14 -3.43
N LEU A 155 5.56 3.91 -2.42
CA LEU A 155 6.35 5.12 -2.58
C LEU A 155 7.81 4.74 -2.82
N LYS A 156 8.32 5.00 -4.01
CA LYS A 156 9.70 4.69 -4.40
C LYS A 156 10.68 5.78 -3.99
N ASN A 157 10.32 7.05 -4.22
CA ASN A 157 11.20 8.17 -3.93
C ASN A 157 10.46 9.50 -3.82
N VAL A 158 11.04 10.45 -3.07
CA VAL A 158 10.59 11.84 -2.97
C VAL A 158 11.72 12.75 -3.46
N VAL A 159 11.57 13.30 -4.66
CA VAL A 159 12.57 14.14 -5.33
C VAL A 159 12.24 15.61 -5.08
N CYS A 160 12.20 16.03 -3.82
CA CYS A 160 11.88 17.40 -3.42
C CYS A 160 13.02 18.01 -2.60
N LYS A 161 13.41 19.27 -2.89
CA LYS A 161 14.43 19.99 -2.12
C LYS A 161 13.82 20.59 -0.85
N ILE A 162 13.48 19.75 0.13
CA ILE A 162 12.79 20.19 1.35
C ILE A 162 13.74 20.90 2.31
N GLY A 163 14.95 20.36 2.51
CA GLY A 163 15.99 20.95 3.37
C GLY A 163 15.75 20.85 4.89
N GLU A 164 14.64 20.24 5.30
CA GLU A 164 14.25 19.98 6.68
C GLU A 164 13.57 18.60 6.75
N ASP A 165 13.29 18.13 7.96
CA ASP A 165 12.43 16.97 8.16
C ASP A 165 11.02 17.27 7.63
N ALA A 166 10.31 16.25 7.16
CA ALA A 166 8.98 16.41 6.59
C ALA A 166 8.05 15.23 6.85
N GLU A 167 6.77 15.49 6.73
CA GLU A 167 5.69 14.54 6.72
C GLU A 167 5.10 14.51 5.30
N VAL A 168 5.08 13.32 4.70
CA VAL A 168 4.45 13.08 3.41
C VAL A 168 3.15 12.34 3.68
N LEU A 169 2.03 13.04 3.46
CA LEU A 169 0.68 12.55 3.67
C LEU A 169 0.09 12.18 2.31
N MET A 170 -0.29 10.91 2.13
CA MET A 170 -0.85 10.38 0.89
C MET A 170 -2.31 9.96 1.09
N SER A 171 -3.22 10.43 0.26
CA SER A 171 -4.65 10.10 0.38
C SER A 171 -5.38 10.14 -0.96
N LEU A 172 -6.55 9.49 -0.98
CA LEU A 172 -7.49 9.54 -2.09
C LEU A 172 -8.40 10.75 -1.94
N TYR A 173 -8.59 11.49 -3.03
CA TYR A 173 -9.36 12.73 -3.07
C TYR A 173 -10.37 12.70 -4.20
N ASP A 174 -11.59 13.14 -3.90
CA ASP A 174 -12.64 13.42 -4.88
C ASP A 174 -12.60 14.92 -5.24
N PRO A 175 -12.20 15.28 -6.48
CA PRO A 175 -12.17 16.67 -6.91
C PRO A 175 -13.55 17.33 -7.05
N LEU A 176 -14.60 16.56 -7.33
CA LEU A 176 -15.94 17.07 -7.55
C LEU A 176 -16.58 17.47 -6.21
N GLU A 177 -16.48 16.57 -5.22
CA GLU A 177 -16.97 16.85 -3.87
C GLU A 177 -16.00 17.74 -3.06
N SER A 178 -14.78 17.93 -3.57
CA SER A 178 -13.67 18.59 -2.88
C SER A 178 -13.39 17.99 -1.49
N LYS A 179 -13.43 16.65 -1.39
CA LYS A 179 -13.30 15.90 -0.14
C LYS A 179 -12.33 14.75 -0.27
N PHE A 180 -11.62 14.47 0.81
CA PHE A 180 -10.84 13.24 0.92
C PHE A 180 -11.76 12.04 1.10
N ILE A 181 -11.41 10.93 0.45
CA ILE A 181 -12.15 9.66 0.49
C ILE A 181 -11.53 8.73 1.55
N SER A 182 -10.21 8.73 1.68
CA SER A 182 -9.45 7.83 2.55
C SER A 182 -8.74 8.56 3.69
N GLU A 183 -8.32 7.77 4.67
CA GLU A 183 -7.28 8.18 5.62
C GLU A 183 -5.99 8.58 4.90
N ASN A 184 -5.17 9.38 5.57
CA ASN A 184 -3.82 9.66 5.13
C ASN A 184 -2.92 8.46 5.39
N TYR A 185 -2.05 8.10 4.46
CA TYR A 185 -0.86 7.29 4.71
C TYR A 185 0.30 8.24 5.00
N LEU A 186 0.88 8.17 6.20
CA LEU A 186 1.90 9.10 6.68
C LEU A 186 3.30 8.47 6.59
N VAL A 187 4.20 9.13 5.88
CA VAL A 187 5.63 8.79 5.83
C VAL A 187 6.46 9.94 6.38
N ARG A 188 7.29 9.67 7.39
CA ARG A 188 8.24 10.64 7.94
C ARG A 188 9.53 10.64 7.13
N TRP A 189 9.81 11.76 6.49
CA TRP A 189 10.98 12.01 5.66
C TRP A 189 12.01 12.83 6.42
N SER A 190 13.28 12.46 6.35
CA SER A 190 14.38 13.17 6.99
C SER A 190 14.90 14.32 6.13
N SER A 191 15.52 15.28 6.79
CA SER A 191 16.34 16.33 6.17
C SER A 191 17.50 15.80 5.32
N SER A 192 17.97 14.57 5.57
CA SER A 192 18.99 13.90 4.74
C SER A 192 18.45 13.32 3.43
N GLY A 193 17.14 13.44 3.18
CA GLY A 193 16.51 12.98 1.94
C GLY A 193 16.19 11.48 1.93
N LEU A 194 16.10 10.85 3.11
CA LEU A 194 15.72 9.45 3.27
C LEU A 194 14.54 9.34 4.26
N PRO A 195 13.78 8.24 4.28
CA PRO A 195 12.85 7.97 5.37
C PRO A 195 13.58 8.00 6.72
N LYS A 196 12.96 8.59 7.76
CA LYS A 196 13.57 8.66 9.11
C LYS A 196 13.76 7.30 9.77
N ASP A 197 12.92 6.35 9.40
CA ASP A 197 12.95 5.00 9.93
C ASP A 197 13.63 4.08 8.91
N ILE A 198 14.84 3.62 9.26
CA ILE A 198 15.70 2.81 8.40
C ILE A 198 15.12 1.40 8.23
N ASP A 199 14.31 0.93 9.18
CA ASP A 199 13.62 -0.36 9.07
C ASP A 199 12.41 -0.27 8.09
N LYS A 200 11.87 0.94 7.87
CA LYS A 200 10.80 1.22 6.89
C LYS A 200 11.30 1.52 5.47
N LEU A 201 12.61 1.59 5.23
CA LEU A 201 13.21 1.93 3.93
C LEU A 201 12.82 0.92 2.82
N HIS A 202 12.60 -0.34 3.19
CA HIS A 202 12.15 -1.40 2.28
C HIS A 202 10.62 -1.56 2.22
N ASN A 203 9.87 -0.80 3.02
CA ASN A 203 8.44 -0.99 3.25
C ASN A 203 7.63 0.33 3.25
N LEU A 204 7.86 1.19 2.25
CA LEU A 204 7.01 2.38 2.01
C LEU A 204 5.73 2.01 1.24
N ARG A 205 5.01 1.01 1.74
CA ARG A 205 3.85 0.40 1.08
C ARG A 205 2.59 0.64 1.89
N ALA A 206 1.52 1.03 1.21
CA ALA A 206 0.20 1.16 1.81
C ALA A 206 -0.87 0.55 0.91
N VAL A 207 -1.90 0.02 1.54
CA VAL A 207 -3.13 -0.43 0.88
C VAL A 207 -4.26 0.51 1.27
N PHE A 208 -4.83 1.18 0.28
CA PHE A 208 -6.08 1.93 0.44
C PHE A 208 -7.25 0.97 0.24
N THR A 209 -7.96 0.65 1.33
CA THR A 209 -8.99 -0.40 1.37
C THR A 209 -10.41 0.17 1.46
N ASP A 210 -11.41 -0.72 1.48
CA ASP A 210 -12.82 -0.38 1.65
C ASP A 210 -13.42 0.46 0.51
N LEU A 211 -12.79 0.43 -0.68
CA LEU A 211 -13.30 1.11 -1.86
C LEU A 211 -14.38 0.25 -2.53
N GLY A 212 -15.54 0.84 -2.78
CA GLY A 212 -16.72 0.14 -3.28
C GLY A 212 -16.79 0.11 -4.81
N SER A 213 -17.04 -1.07 -5.38
CA SER A 213 -17.17 -1.25 -6.83
C SER A 213 -18.37 -0.51 -7.43
N SER A 214 -19.43 -0.24 -6.65
CA SER A 214 -20.65 0.41 -7.17
C SER A 214 -20.63 1.94 -7.03
N LYS A 215 -20.09 2.48 -5.93
CA LYS A 215 -20.03 3.91 -5.65
C LYS A 215 -18.70 4.54 -6.06
N ASP A 216 -17.57 3.95 -5.66
CA ASP A 216 -16.27 4.58 -5.83
C ASP A 216 -15.71 4.37 -7.25
N ARG A 217 -15.89 3.19 -7.85
CA ARG A 217 -15.48 2.96 -9.25
C ARG A 217 -16.28 3.77 -10.27
N LYS A 218 -17.54 4.12 -9.96
CA LYS A 218 -18.39 4.95 -10.83
C LYS A 218 -18.16 6.45 -10.67
N ARG A 219 -17.28 6.88 -9.76
CA ARG A 219 -16.94 8.30 -9.65
C ARG A 219 -16.31 8.76 -10.95
N GLU A 220 -16.71 9.95 -11.41
CA GLU A 220 -16.18 10.51 -12.65
C GLU A 220 -14.68 10.78 -12.55
N LYS A 221 -14.19 11.12 -11.36
CA LYS A 221 -12.79 11.43 -11.14
C LYS A 221 -12.32 11.09 -9.72
N ILE A 222 -11.19 10.40 -9.63
CA ILE A 222 -10.47 10.18 -8.36
C ILE A 222 -9.01 10.59 -8.54
N SER A 223 -8.53 11.42 -7.62
CA SER A 223 -7.15 11.88 -7.61
C SER A 223 -6.39 11.31 -6.42
N PHE A 224 -5.16 10.90 -6.66
CA PHE A 224 -4.19 10.58 -5.62
C PHE A 224 -3.44 11.85 -5.25
N VAL A 225 -3.51 12.23 -3.98
CA VAL A 225 -2.96 13.49 -3.47
C VAL A 225 -1.86 13.19 -2.46
N CYS A 226 -0.70 13.82 -2.66
CA CYS A 226 0.41 13.83 -1.72
C CYS A 226 0.58 15.26 -1.17
N GLN A 227 0.36 15.45 0.12
CA GLN A 227 0.64 16.71 0.82
C GLN A 227 1.99 16.59 1.54
N ILE A 228 2.88 17.55 1.33
CA ILE A 228 4.16 17.62 2.03
C ILE A 228 4.10 18.75 3.05
N VAL A 229 4.33 18.40 4.31
CA VAL A 229 4.41 19.32 5.44
C VAL A 229 5.84 19.26 5.98
N ARG A 230 6.55 20.39 5.98
CA ARG A 230 7.89 20.47 6.58
C ARG A 230 7.77 20.65 8.09
N VAL A 231 8.67 20.04 8.84
CA VAL A 231 8.72 20.07 10.31
C VAL A 231 10.06 20.66 10.72
N GLY A 232 10.03 21.87 11.30
CA GLY A 232 11.25 22.62 11.53
C GLY A 232 11.05 23.90 12.33
N ARG A 233 11.87 24.91 12.03
CA ARG A 233 11.88 26.21 12.73
C ARG A 233 11.07 27.23 11.96
N MET A 234 10.31 28.11 12.60
CA MET A 234 9.46 29.06 11.87
C MET A 234 10.20 30.01 10.91
N GLU A 235 11.34 30.56 11.32
CA GLU A 235 12.18 31.43 10.48
C GLU A 235 13.30 30.65 9.79
N GLN A 236 13.42 30.79 8.47
CA GLN A 236 14.51 30.19 7.68
C GLN A 236 15.75 31.09 7.58
N ARG A 237 15.73 32.30 8.17
CA ARG A 237 16.89 33.21 8.19
C ARG A 237 17.66 33.05 9.49
N GLU A 238 18.97 32.83 9.35
CA GLU A 238 19.90 32.70 10.48
C GLU A 238 19.82 33.93 11.39
N ASN A 239 19.63 33.70 12.69
CA ASN A 239 20.07 34.60 13.73
C ASN A 239 20.43 33.78 14.97
N ASN A 240 21.69 33.91 15.40
CA ASN A 240 22.27 33.33 16.61
C ASN A 240 21.63 33.94 17.88
N THR A 241 20.35 33.65 18.15
CA THR A 241 19.69 34.04 19.40
C THR A 241 18.94 32.86 20.05
N ARG A 242 19.05 32.84 21.39
CA ARG A 242 19.00 31.66 22.28
C ARG A 242 17.63 31.00 22.53
N LYS A 243 16.63 31.13 21.65
CA LYS A 243 15.37 30.32 21.73
C LYS A 243 14.88 29.98 20.33
N LEU A 244 15.42 28.92 19.77
CA LEU A 244 15.01 28.41 18.46
C LEU A 244 13.72 27.59 18.64
N THR A 245 12.64 28.00 17.97
CA THR A 245 11.44 27.16 17.86
C THR A 245 11.79 25.90 17.07
N SER A 246 11.30 24.75 17.50
CA SER A 246 11.55 23.46 16.85
C SER A 246 10.25 22.66 16.76
N GLY A 247 10.18 21.73 15.80
CA GLY A 247 9.04 20.82 15.64
C GLY A 247 7.77 21.45 15.06
N LEU A 248 7.86 22.64 14.45
CA LEU A 248 6.69 23.34 13.91
C LEU A 248 6.35 22.82 12.51
N ARG A 249 5.10 22.38 12.33
CA ARG A 249 4.55 21.86 11.07
C ARG A 249 4.12 23.01 10.18
N ARG A 250 4.64 23.07 8.95
CA ARG A 250 4.38 24.15 7.97
C ARG A 250 4.10 23.56 6.60
N PRO A 251 3.21 24.14 5.79
CA PRO A 251 2.93 23.62 4.47
C PRO A 251 4.18 23.79 3.59
N PHE A 252 4.52 22.76 2.81
CA PHE A 252 5.61 22.82 1.83
C PHE A 252 5.06 22.80 0.40
N GLY A 253 4.13 21.89 0.11
CA GLY A 253 3.48 21.81 -1.20
C GLY A 253 2.64 20.56 -1.36
N VAL A 254 2.13 20.36 -2.57
CA VAL A 254 1.26 19.23 -2.90
C VAL A 254 1.65 18.65 -4.25
N ALA A 255 1.43 17.36 -4.42
CA ALA A 255 1.55 16.66 -5.69
C ALA A 255 0.24 15.90 -5.93
N VAL A 256 -0.31 15.98 -7.14
CA VAL A 256 -1.60 15.37 -7.45
C VAL A 256 -1.51 14.60 -8.76
N MET A 257 -2.07 13.40 -8.79
CA MET A 257 -2.18 12.56 -9.97
C MET A 257 -3.62 12.09 -10.16
N ASP A 258 -4.12 12.14 -11.38
CA ASP A 258 -5.38 11.49 -11.74
C ASP A 258 -5.15 9.97 -11.85
N ILE A 259 -5.91 9.20 -11.07
CA ILE A 259 -5.80 7.73 -11.02
C ILE A 259 -7.09 7.05 -11.47
N THR A 260 -8.01 7.81 -12.06
CA THR A 260 -9.34 7.32 -12.48
C THR A 260 -9.24 6.13 -13.43
N ASP A 261 -8.30 6.16 -14.40
CA ASP A 261 -8.11 5.05 -15.34
C ASP A 261 -7.51 3.81 -14.69
N ILE A 262 -6.67 3.97 -13.66
CA ILE A 262 -6.09 2.87 -12.88
C ILE A 262 -7.19 2.21 -12.03
N ILE A 263 -8.02 3.01 -11.36
CA ILE A 263 -9.16 2.51 -10.57
C ILE A 263 -10.19 1.82 -11.45
N ASN A 264 -10.38 2.30 -12.68
CA ASN A 264 -11.27 1.66 -13.64
C ASN A 264 -10.70 0.37 -14.24
N GLY A 265 -9.42 0.06 -14.01
CA GLY A 265 -8.75 -1.13 -14.53
C GLY A 265 -8.35 -1.01 -16.00
N LYS A 266 -8.32 0.20 -16.59
CA LYS A 266 -7.92 0.41 -17.99
C LYS A 266 -6.40 0.38 -18.19
N VAL A 267 -5.64 0.52 -17.11
CA VAL A 267 -4.18 0.56 -17.12
C VAL A 267 -3.68 -0.50 -16.14
N ASP A 268 -3.08 -1.57 -16.67
CA ASP A 268 -2.52 -2.67 -15.87
C ASP A 268 -1.06 -2.92 -16.25
N ASP A 269 -0.18 -2.04 -15.76
CA ASP A 269 1.26 -2.26 -15.85
C ASP A 269 1.84 -2.29 -14.43
N GLU A 270 2.02 -3.51 -13.92
CA GLU A 270 2.31 -3.78 -12.50
C GLU A 270 3.64 -3.15 -12.01
N ASP A 271 4.57 -2.85 -12.91
CA ASP A 271 5.88 -2.29 -12.59
C ASP A 271 6.03 -0.82 -13.02
N LYS A 272 4.98 -0.21 -13.57
CA LYS A 272 5.06 1.16 -14.08
C LYS A 272 5.26 2.15 -12.94
N GLN A 273 6.38 2.85 -12.98
CA GLN A 273 6.65 3.96 -12.08
C GLN A 273 5.96 5.21 -12.61
N HIS A 274 5.13 5.82 -11.76
CA HIS A 274 4.45 7.07 -12.02
C HIS A 274 5.20 8.21 -11.33
N PHE A 275 5.52 9.24 -12.10
CA PHE A 275 6.06 10.49 -11.56
C PHE A 275 4.91 11.47 -11.32
N ILE A 276 4.72 11.86 -10.06
CA ILE A 276 3.72 12.84 -9.64
C ILE A 276 4.40 14.20 -9.49
N PRO A 277 4.07 15.20 -10.33
CA PRO A 277 4.72 16.50 -10.29
C PRO A 277 4.36 17.25 -9.02
N PHE A 278 5.39 17.82 -8.36
CA PHE A 278 5.22 18.59 -7.14
C PHE A 278 4.98 20.08 -7.42
N GLN A 279 4.01 20.66 -6.74
CA GLN A 279 3.71 22.09 -6.74
C GLN A 279 3.95 22.68 -5.33
N PRO A 280 4.94 23.58 -5.16
CA PRO A 280 5.16 24.24 -3.88
C PRO A 280 4.01 25.20 -3.53
N VAL A 281 3.77 25.39 -2.22
CA VAL A 281 2.93 26.48 -1.71
C VAL A 281 3.74 27.78 -1.82
N ALA A 282 3.40 28.61 -2.81
CA ALA A 282 4.17 29.82 -3.14
C ALA A 282 3.53 31.13 -2.65
N GLY A 283 2.22 31.18 -2.43
CA GLY A 283 1.50 32.37 -1.98
C GLY A 283 1.34 32.46 -0.46
N GLU A 284 1.39 33.69 0.08
CA GLU A 284 1.17 33.97 1.52
C GLU A 284 -0.24 33.57 2.02
N ASN A 285 -1.20 33.39 1.10
CA ASN A 285 -2.57 32.94 1.38
C ASN A 285 -2.92 31.61 0.68
N ASP A 286 -1.93 30.87 0.17
CA ASP A 286 -2.18 29.57 -0.45
C ASP A 286 -2.27 28.47 0.63
N PHE A 287 -3.46 27.89 0.79
CA PHE A 287 -3.69 26.72 1.62
C PHE A 287 -3.45 25.45 0.81
N LEU A 288 -3.09 24.33 1.46
CA LEU A 288 -2.84 23.05 0.77
C LEU A 288 -4.04 22.64 -0.09
N GLN A 289 -5.25 22.79 0.44
CA GLN A 289 -6.50 22.52 -0.27
C GLN A 289 -6.65 23.35 -1.56
N THR A 290 -6.31 24.64 -1.49
CA THR A 290 -6.39 25.53 -2.66
C THR A 290 -5.39 25.12 -3.72
N VAL A 291 -4.17 24.73 -3.33
CA VAL A 291 -3.14 24.27 -4.28
C VAL A 291 -3.53 22.94 -4.92
N ILE A 292 -4.14 22.01 -4.17
CA ILE A 292 -4.68 20.75 -4.72
C ILE A 292 -5.66 21.05 -5.87
N ASN A 293 -6.64 21.93 -5.62
CA ASN A 293 -7.64 22.29 -6.63
C ASN A 293 -7.02 23.01 -7.83
N LYS A 294 -6.02 23.88 -7.60
CA LYS A 294 -5.27 24.55 -8.68
C LYS A 294 -4.53 23.55 -9.56
N VAL A 295 -3.84 22.57 -8.98
CA VAL A 295 -3.11 21.53 -9.73
C VAL A 295 -4.07 20.68 -10.56
N ILE A 296 -5.20 20.27 -9.96
CA ILE A 296 -6.22 19.48 -10.66
C ILE A 296 -6.80 20.25 -11.86
N ALA A 297 -7.01 21.56 -11.72
CA ALA A 297 -7.52 22.42 -12.78
C ALA A 297 -6.47 22.71 -13.87
N ALA A 298 -5.20 22.85 -13.51
CA ALA A 298 -4.11 23.22 -14.43
C ALA A 298 -3.72 22.11 -15.40
N LYS A 299 -4.00 20.83 -15.07
CA LYS A 299 -3.60 19.59 -15.79
C LYS A 299 -2.09 19.37 -15.94
N GLU A 300 -1.29 20.42 -16.12
CA GLU A 300 0.17 20.39 -16.14
C GLU A 300 0.75 21.36 -15.12
N VAL A 301 1.82 20.92 -14.47
CA VAL A 301 2.52 21.67 -13.42
C VAL A 301 3.97 21.87 -13.84
N ASN A 302 4.47 23.10 -13.78
CA ASN A 302 5.90 23.35 -13.98
C ASN A 302 6.69 22.94 -12.73
N HIS A 303 7.00 21.65 -12.67
CA HIS A 303 7.58 21.02 -11.49
C HIS A 303 9.11 21.12 -11.41
N LYS A 304 9.79 21.61 -12.46
CA LYS A 304 11.28 21.77 -12.50
C LYS A 304 12.05 20.52 -12.04
N GLY A 305 11.53 19.33 -12.36
CA GLY A 305 12.08 18.03 -11.94
C GLY A 305 11.77 17.60 -10.50
N GLN A 306 10.98 18.36 -9.74
CA GLN A 306 10.55 17.99 -8.39
C GLN A 306 9.27 17.18 -8.40
N GLY A 307 9.18 16.14 -7.58
CA GLY A 307 8.02 15.25 -7.59
C GLY A 307 8.19 14.02 -6.72
N LEU A 308 7.23 13.11 -6.82
CA LEU A 308 7.25 11.81 -6.13
C LEU A 308 7.20 10.69 -7.17
N TRP A 309 7.93 9.61 -6.90
CA TRP A 309 7.85 8.38 -7.67
C TRP A 309 7.05 7.35 -6.90
N VAL A 310 5.96 6.86 -7.50
CA VAL A 310 5.09 5.84 -6.90
C VAL A 310 4.80 4.73 -7.90
N THR A 311 4.49 3.53 -7.40
CA THR A 311 3.86 2.47 -8.21
C THR A 311 2.49 2.19 -7.61
N LEU A 312 1.48 2.05 -8.48
CA LEU A 312 0.08 1.87 -8.11
C LEU A 312 -0.41 0.55 -8.68
N LYS A 313 -1.14 -0.25 -7.89
CA LYS A 313 -1.74 -1.50 -8.35
C LYS A 313 -3.14 -1.68 -7.78
N LEU A 314 -4.11 -1.96 -8.65
CA LEU A 314 -5.48 -2.26 -8.25
C LEU A 314 -5.57 -3.73 -7.81
N LEU A 315 -6.11 -3.98 -6.61
CA LEU A 315 -6.26 -5.32 -6.05
C LEU A 315 -7.75 -5.59 -5.76
N PRO A 316 -8.32 -6.71 -6.26
CA PRO A 316 -9.70 -7.08 -5.94
C PRO A 316 -9.79 -7.63 -4.51
N GLY A 317 -10.92 -7.39 -3.84
CA GLY A 317 -11.20 -7.98 -2.53
C GLY A 317 -10.99 -7.05 -1.33
N ASP A 318 -11.31 -7.59 -0.16
CA ASP A 318 -11.02 -6.96 1.13
C ASP A 318 -9.56 -7.19 1.56
N ILE A 319 -9.14 -6.56 2.65
CA ILE A 319 -7.76 -6.68 3.14
C ILE A 319 -7.35 -8.11 3.52
N HIS A 320 -8.29 -8.96 3.97
CA HIS A 320 -8.01 -10.34 4.36
C HIS A 320 -7.80 -11.21 3.12
N GLN A 321 -8.65 -11.05 2.11
CA GLN A 321 -8.53 -11.70 0.81
C GLN A 321 -7.23 -11.29 0.12
N ILE A 322 -6.94 -9.98 0.07
CA ILE A 322 -5.74 -9.45 -0.57
C ILE A 322 -4.46 -10.00 0.07
N ARG A 323 -4.41 -10.10 1.40
CA ARG A 323 -3.25 -10.68 2.10
C ARG A 323 -3.05 -12.17 1.81
N LYS A 324 -4.13 -12.90 1.48
CA LYS A 324 -4.06 -14.32 1.12
C LYS A 324 -3.69 -14.53 -0.34
N GLU A 325 -4.23 -13.73 -1.25
CA GLU A 325 -4.03 -13.86 -2.69
C GLU A 325 -2.74 -13.17 -3.18
N PHE A 326 -2.33 -12.09 -2.53
CA PHE A 326 -1.16 -11.28 -2.89
C PHE A 326 -0.15 -11.11 -1.73
N PRO A 327 0.31 -12.20 -1.08
CA PRO A 327 1.20 -12.12 0.08
C PRO A 327 2.57 -11.49 -0.23
N HIS A 328 3.00 -11.53 -1.49
CA HIS A 328 4.26 -10.92 -1.95
C HIS A 328 4.18 -9.38 -2.04
N LEU A 329 2.96 -8.82 -2.15
CA LEU A 329 2.73 -7.38 -2.20
C LEU A 329 2.34 -6.83 -0.83
N VAL A 330 1.39 -7.51 -0.17
CA VAL A 330 0.76 -7.06 1.06
C VAL A 330 1.01 -8.08 2.15
N ASP A 331 1.88 -7.71 3.08
CA ASP A 331 2.17 -8.47 4.28
C ASP A 331 1.40 -7.94 5.50
N ARG A 332 1.74 -8.42 6.69
CA ARG A 332 1.13 -7.95 7.94
C ARG A 332 1.61 -6.56 8.35
N THR A 333 2.78 -6.13 7.89
CA THR A 333 3.40 -4.85 8.26
C THR A 333 3.02 -3.71 7.32
N THR A 334 2.46 -4.04 6.16
CA THR A 334 1.97 -3.08 5.17
C THR A 334 0.89 -2.20 5.80
N ALA A 335 1.05 -0.88 5.66
CA ALA A 335 0.12 0.09 6.20
C ALA A 335 -1.26 -0.05 5.52
N VAL A 336 -2.33 0.04 6.30
CA VAL A 336 -3.70 -0.06 5.80
C VAL A 336 -4.40 1.28 6.02
N ALA A 337 -4.61 2.02 4.94
CA ALA A 337 -5.40 3.26 4.95
C ALA A 337 -6.84 2.91 4.57
N ARG A 338 -7.77 3.03 5.51
CA ARG A 338 -9.18 2.74 5.24
C ARG A 338 -9.87 3.93 4.56
N LYS A 339 -10.92 3.65 3.80
CA LYS A 339 -11.89 4.68 3.39
C LYS A 339 -12.50 5.30 4.65
N MET A 340 -12.63 6.63 4.76
CA MET A 340 -13.21 7.26 5.96
C MET A 340 -14.70 6.95 6.16
N GLY A 341 -15.38 6.59 5.07
CA GLY A 341 -16.74 6.02 5.07
C GLY A 341 -16.75 4.52 5.40
N PHE A 342 -17.93 3.96 5.69
CA PHE A 342 -18.10 2.51 5.66
C PHE A 342 -17.95 1.96 4.22
N PRO A 343 -17.42 0.73 4.06
CA PRO A 343 -17.56 -0.01 2.82
C PRO A 343 -19.04 -0.30 2.53
N GLU A 344 -19.35 -0.63 1.28
CA GLU A 344 -20.73 -0.96 0.86
C GLU A 344 -21.26 -2.22 1.54
N ILE A 345 -20.37 -3.15 1.87
CA ILE A 345 -20.69 -4.37 2.60
C ILE A 345 -19.82 -4.41 3.85
N ILE A 346 -20.48 -4.51 5.00
CA ILE A 346 -19.82 -4.68 6.29
C ILE A 346 -19.90 -6.17 6.64
N MET A 347 -18.73 -6.81 6.80
CA MET A 347 -18.68 -8.22 7.11
C MET A 347 -19.07 -8.48 8.58
N PRO A 348 -19.79 -9.58 8.89
CA PRO A 348 -20.09 -9.94 10.26
C PRO A 348 -18.81 -10.12 11.08
N GLY A 349 -18.71 -9.39 12.19
CA GLY A 349 -17.52 -9.39 13.05
C GLY A 349 -16.52 -8.25 12.80
N ASP A 350 -16.70 -7.43 11.76
CA ASP A 350 -15.94 -6.19 11.61
C ASP A 350 -16.50 -5.11 12.55
N VAL A 351 -15.81 -4.90 13.68
CA VAL A 351 -16.14 -3.85 14.65
C VAL A 351 -15.33 -2.61 14.32
N ARG A 352 -16.00 -1.58 13.78
CA ARG A 352 -15.35 -0.33 13.39
C ARG A 352 -15.93 0.85 14.14
N ASN A 353 -15.15 1.36 15.10
CA ASN A 353 -15.47 2.52 15.93
C ASN A 353 -14.44 3.64 15.71
N ASP A 354 -14.26 4.03 14.46
CA ASP A 354 -13.33 5.10 14.09
C ASP A 354 -14.07 6.45 14.11
N ILE A 355 -13.52 7.43 14.84
CA ILE A 355 -14.03 8.81 14.80
C ILE A 355 -13.06 9.64 13.98
N TYR A 356 -13.53 10.23 12.89
CA TYR A 356 -12.74 11.16 12.09
C TYR A 356 -13.05 12.60 12.52
N VAL A 357 -12.00 13.31 12.94
CA VAL A 357 -12.07 14.70 13.36
C VAL A 357 -11.34 15.54 12.33
N THR A 358 -12.02 16.53 11.76
CA THR A 358 -11.43 17.43 10.76
C THR A 358 -11.32 18.85 11.32
N LEU A 359 -10.10 19.34 11.41
CA LEU A 359 -9.80 20.75 11.66
C LEU A 359 -10.00 21.51 10.34
N VAL A 360 -11.11 22.24 10.19
CA VAL A 360 -11.43 22.92 8.93
C VAL A 360 -10.77 24.28 8.85
N GLN A 361 -11.21 25.22 9.69
CA GLN A 361 -10.71 26.58 9.68
C GLN A 361 -10.92 27.26 11.03
N GLY A 362 -10.19 28.34 11.26
CA GLY A 362 -10.44 29.25 12.37
C GLY A 362 -10.49 30.70 11.92
N ASP A 363 -11.11 31.56 12.71
CA ASP A 363 -11.11 33.01 12.55
C ASP A 363 -10.64 33.64 13.86
N PHE A 364 -9.48 34.30 13.78
CA PHE A 364 -8.78 34.84 14.95
C PHE A 364 -8.60 36.33 14.82
N ASP A 365 -9.09 37.08 15.80
CA ASP A 365 -8.87 38.51 15.81
C ASP A 365 -7.42 38.90 16.10
N LYS A 366 -6.99 39.92 15.37
CA LYS A 366 -5.67 40.54 15.44
C LYS A 366 -5.48 41.32 16.76
N GLY A 367 -6.58 41.70 17.43
CA GLY A 367 -6.56 42.58 18.59
C GLY A 367 -5.84 43.89 18.30
N ASN A 368 -5.10 44.43 19.27
CA ASN A 368 -4.36 45.69 19.15
C ASN A 368 -3.00 45.58 18.45
N LYS A 369 -2.63 44.43 17.86
CA LYS A 369 -1.32 44.24 17.21
C LYS A 369 -1.37 44.63 15.73
N THR A 370 -0.22 44.98 15.14
CA THR A 370 -0.09 45.35 13.71
C THR A 370 0.03 44.16 12.77
N THR A 371 0.33 42.97 13.26
CA THR A 371 0.39 41.71 12.48
C THR A 371 -0.54 40.66 13.07
N ALA A 372 -1.06 39.77 12.22
CA ALA A 372 -1.84 38.62 12.67
C ALA A 372 -0.92 37.59 13.36
N LYS A 373 -1.51 36.75 14.22
CA LYS A 373 -0.75 35.75 14.98
C LYS A 373 -0.53 34.49 14.15
N ASN A 374 0.54 33.76 14.46
CA ASN A 374 0.71 32.38 14.02
C ASN A 374 -0.13 31.49 14.91
N VAL A 375 -0.97 30.64 14.31
CA VAL A 375 -1.92 29.80 15.04
C VAL A 375 -1.54 28.34 14.87
N GLU A 376 -1.41 27.65 15.99
CA GLU A 376 -1.27 26.19 16.09
C GLU A 376 -2.41 25.66 16.96
N VAL A 377 -3.11 24.64 16.46
CA VAL A 377 -4.15 23.92 17.20
C VAL A 377 -3.55 22.62 17.72
N THR A 378 -3.68 22.40 19.02
CA THR A 378 -3.27 21.19 19.70
C THR A 378 -4.53 20.41 20.07
N VAL A 379 -4.66 19.18 19.58
CA VAL A 379 -5.79 18.29 19.85
C VAL A 379 -5.36 17.24 20.85
N SER A 380 -6.12 17.07 21.93
CA SER A 380 -5.93 16.04 22.95
C SER A 380 -7.28 15.44 23.33
N VAL A 381 -7.30 14.14 23.63
CA VAL A 381 -8.51 13.44 24.04
C VAL A 381 -8.44 13.16 25.54
N TYR A 382 -9.55 13.37 26.23
CA TYR A 382 -9.70 13.19 27.67
C TYR A 382 -10.91 12.31 27.96
N ASP A 383 -10.94 11.64 29.10
CA ASP A 383 -12.13 10.94 29.58
C ASP A 383 -13.03 11.85 30.43
N GLU A 384 -14.15 11.29 30.92
CA GLU A 384 -15.12 11.98 31.78
C GLU A 384 -14.50 12.52 33.08
N ASP A 385 -13.45 11.87 33.58
CA ASP A 385 -12.72 12.26 34.80
C ASP A 385 -11.68 13.37 34.53
N GLY A 386 -11.57 13.84 33.28
CA GLY A 386 -10.59 14.83 32.87
C GLY A 386 -9.17 14.27 32.75
N LYS A 387 -9.01 12.95 32.66
CA LYS A 387 -7.70 12.31 32.44
C LYS A 387 -7.42 12.21 30.95
N LYS A 388 -6.21 12.62 30.55
CA LYS A 388 -5.75 12.51 29.15
C LYS A 388 -5.66 11.04 28.74
N LEU A 389 -6.25 10.72 27.59
CA LEU A 389 -6.11 9.43 26.93
C LEU A 389 -4.85 9.45 26.06
N GLU A 390 -3.92 8.57 26.38
CA GLU A 390 -2.65 8.45 25.68
C GLU A 390 -2.79 7.54 24.45
N ASN A 391 -2.09 7.87 23.36
CA ASN A 391 -1.97 7.02 22.16
C ASN A 391 -3.31 6.62 21.51
N VAL A 392 -4.26 7.56 21.42
CA VAL A 392 -5.58 7.34 20.80
C VAL A 392 -5.77 8.08 19.47
N ILE A 393 -4.86 8.98 19.12
CA ILE A 393 -4.94 9.82 17.92
C ILE A 393 -4.03 9.25 16.83
N PHE A 394 -4.58 9.02 15.65
CA PHE A 394 -3.87 8.55 14.47
C PHE A 394 -3.92 9.63 13.39
N PRO A 395 -2.81 10.33 13.10
CA PRO A 395 -2.77 11.34 12.03
C PRO A 395 -2.86 10.73 10.63
N GLY A 396 -2.52 9.44 10.52
CA GLY A 396 -2.62 8.64 9.31
C GLY A 396 -2.25 7.18 9.59
N ALA A 397 -2.46 6.31 8.62
CA ALA A 397 -1.96 4.95 8.59
C ALA A 397 -0.43 4.93 8.44
N GLY A 398 0.22 3.90 8.99
CA GLY A 398 1.67 3.68 8.85
C GLY A 398 2.57 4.36 9.89
N ASP A 399 1.98 5.19 10.77
CA ASP A 399 2.65 5.79 11.92
C ASP A 399 2.02 5.33 13.24
N GLU A 400 2.74 5.54 14.33
CA GLU A 400 2.27 5.20 15.67
C GLU A 400 1.18 6.16 16.16
N ALA A 401 0.39 5.68 17.11
CA ALA A 401 -0.64 6.50 17.75
C ALA A 401 0.00 7.60 18.60
N LEU A 402 -0.66 8.75 18.65
CA LEU A 402 -0.25 9.95 19.38
C LEU A 402 -1.24 10.24 20.51
N SER A 403 -0.74 10.85 21.59
CA SER A 403 -1.57 11.41 22.66
C SER A 403 -1.99 12.86 22.39
N GLU A 404 -1.26 13.53 21.50
CA GLU A 404 -1.47 14.93 21.16
C GLU A 404 -1.15 15.15 19.69
N TYR A 405 -2.04 15.86 19.00
CA TYR A 405 -1.84 16.24 17.60
C TYR A 405 -1.70 17.75 17.48
N LYS A 406 -0.73 18.23 16.68
CA LYS A 406 -0.51 19.67 16.44
C LYS A 406 -0.77 19.98 14.98
N SER A 407 -1.58 21.00 14.70
CA SER A 407 -1.93 21.40 13.34
C SER A 407 -0.76 22.05 12.61
N VAL A 408 -0.91 22.20 11.29
CA VAL A 408 -0.03 23.04 10.47
C VAL A 408 -0.20 24.51 10.87
N ILE A 409 0.91 25.26 10.83
CA ILE A 409 0.96 26.69 11.09
C ILE A 409 1.05 27.45 9.76
N TYR A 410 0.07 28.31 9.52
CA TYR A 410 0.10 29.29 8.44
C TYR A 410 0.63 30.62 8.96
N TYR A 411 1.64 31.18 8.28
CA TYR A 411 2.35 32.37 8.72
C TYR A 411 1.46 33.61 8.68
N GLN A 412 1.18 34.20 9.84
CA GLN A 412 0.40 35.43 10.00
C GLN A 412 -0.94 35.44 9.25
N VAL A 413 -1.61 34.29 9.18
CA VAL A 413 -2.93 34.17 8.55
C VAL A 413 -4.02 34.33 9.59
N LYS A 414 -4.90 35.34 9.41
CA LYS A 414 -6.04 35.61 10.29
C LYS A 414 -7.02 34.42 10.33
N GLN A 415 -7.30 33.87 9.15
CA GLN A 415 -8.26 32.81 8.94
C GLN A 415 -7.57 31.55 8.39
N PRO A 416 -6.80 30.82 9.22
CA PRO A 416 -6.14 29.61 8.77
C PRO A 416 -7.17 28.56 8.37
N ARG A 417 -6.93 27.90 7.23
CA ARG A 417 -7.75 26.79 6.72
C ARG A 417 -6.88 25.54 6.70
N TRP A 418 -6.99 24.72 7.74
CA TRP A 418 -6.18 23.51 7.91
C TRP A 418 -6.65 22.39 6.99
N PHE A 419 -7.95 22.08 7.01
CA PHE A 419 -8.53 20.88 6.39
C PHE A 419 -7.73 19.61 6.75
N GLU A 420 -7.29 19.51 8.01
CA GLU A 420 -6.53 18.38 8.52
C GLU A 420 -7.47 17.39 9.19
N THR A 421 -7.52 16.15 8.68
CA THR A 421 -8.32 15.07 9.27
C THR A 421 -7.42 14.11 10.04
N ILE A 422 -7.82 13.83 11.28
CA ILE A 422 -7.19 12.83 12.15
C ILE A 422 -8.22 11.78 12.55
N LYS A 423 -7.77 10.54 12.75
CA LYS A 423 -8.59 9.47 13.31
C LYS A 423 -8.39 9.42 14.83
N VAL A 424 -9.48 9.26 15.57
CA VAL A 424 -9.47 9.00 17.00
C VAL A 424 -10.07 7.61 17.23
N CYS A 425 -9.28 6.72 17.83
CA CYS A 425 -9.69 5.34 18.11
C CYS A 425 -10.04 5.19 19.58
N LEU A 426 -11.30 4.90 19.87
CA LEU A 426 -11.83 4.79 21.24
C LEU A 426 -12.25 3.35 21.51
N ILE A 427 -11.27 2.52 21.86
CA ILE A 427 -11.56 1.14 22.23
C ILE A 427 -12.03 1.14 23.69
N HIS A 428 -13.33 0.91 23.93
CA HIS A 428 -13.97 0.64 25.23
C HIS A 428 -14.47 1.81 26.12
N LYS A 429 -14.44 3.08 25.68
CA LYS A 429 -14.98 4.21 26.50
C LYS A 429 -16.24 4.82 25.85
N PRO A 430 -17.42 4.78 26.50
CA PRO A 430 -18.68 5.25 25.92
C PRO A 430 -18.81 6.77 25.86
N SER A 431 -18.00 7.49 26.63
CA SER A 431 -17.97 8.94 26.67
C SER A 431 -16.52 9.42 26.75
N VAL A 432 -16.16 10.36 25.88
CA VAL A 432 -14.87 11.06 25.92
C VAL A 432 -15.10 12.55 25.68
N LEU A 433 -14.15 13.33 26.16
CA LEU A 433 -14.06 14.77 25.96
C LEU A 433 -12.89 15.08 25.02
N LEU A 434 -13.17 15.71 23.88
CA LEU A 434 -12.13 16.17 22.97
C LEU A 434 -11.76 17.62 23.30
N ILE A 435 -10.52 17.88 23.72
CA ILE A 435 -10.03 19.22 24.08
C ILE A 435 -9.13 19.76 22.97
N LEU A 436 -9.35 21.03 22.62
CA LEU A 436 -8.66 21.75 21.56
C LEU A 436 -7.93 22.96 22.16
N ASP A 437 -6.64 22.82 22.37
CA ASP A 437 -5.78 23.86 22.93
C ASP A 437 -5.16 24.70 21.81
N LEU A 438 -5.18 26.03 21.93
CA LEU A 438 -4.64 26.94 20.91
C LEU A 438 -3.33 27.57 21.40
N SER A 439 -2.18 27.08 20.91
CA SER A 439 -0.86 27.63 21.20
C SER A 439 -0.60 28.87 20.31
N GLY A 440 -0.93 30.06 20.84
CA GLY A 440 -0.68 31.35 20.16
C GLY A 440 -1.60 32.50 20.61
N ALA A 441 -2.77 32.16 21.15
CA ALA A 441 -3.61 33.06 21.92
C ALA A 441 -3.62 32.57 23.37
N PHE A 442 -3.53 33.48 24.35
CA PHE A 442 -3.60 33.16 25.80
C PHE A 442 -5.01 32.66 26.22
N SER A 443 -5.57 31.67 25.52
CA SER A 443 -6.91 31.14 25.79
C SER A 443 -6.97 29.68 25.37
N THR A 444 -7.03 28.79 26.36
CA THR A 444 -7.44 27.39 26.25
C THR A 444 -8.94 27.38 25.95
N PHE A 445 -9.37 26.73 24.86
CA PHE A 445 -10.79 26.56 24.57
C PHE A 445 -11.19 25.12 24.92
N HIS A 446 -11.93 24.96 26.02
CA HIS A 446 -12.53 23.67 26.34
C HIS A 446 -13.80 23.51 25.51
N LEU A 447 -13.73 22.77 24.42
CA LEU A 447 -14.93 22.39 23.67
C LEU A 447 -15.47 21.09 24.25
N LEU A 448 -16.63 21.16 24.91
CA LEU A 448 -17.26 20.01 25.54
C LEU A 448 -18.07 19.23 24.49
N CYS A 449 -17.41 18.32 23.79
CA CYS A 449 -18.10 17.40 22.89
C CYS A 449 -18.38 16.09 23.63
N SER A 450 -19.49 16.02 24.36
CA SER A 450 -19.97 14.74 24.89
C SER A 450 -20.49 13.90 23.72
N VAL A 451 -19.71 12.90 23.28
CA VAL A 451 -20.23 11.85 22.41
C VAL A 451 -21.12 10.96 23.29
N LEU A 452 -22.39 11.32 23.44
CA LEU A 452 -23.36 10.55 24.21
C LEU A 452 -23.71 9.27 23.44
N HIS A 453 -23.14 8.14 23.85
CA HIS A 453 -23.57 6.82 23.42
C HIS A 453 -24.91 6.45 24.11
N ARG A 454 -26.04 7.02 23.67
CA ARG A 454 -27.37 6.55 24.07
C ARG A 454 -28.00 5.68 22.98
N LEU A 455 -27.97 4.36 23.19
CA LEU A 455 -29.08 3.37 23.09
C LEU A 455 -28.47 1.95 23.07
N PHE A 456 -28.50 1.26 24.21
CA PHE A 456 -29.47 0.21 24.58
C PHE A 456 -29.21 -1.14 23.92
N SER A 457 -28.69 -2.05 24.75
CA SER A 457 -29.07 -3.46 24.76
C SER A 457 -30.59 -3.56 24.68
N LEU A 458 -31.12 -4.00 23.53
CA LEU A 458 -32.46 -4.55 23.42
C LEU A 458 -32.31 -5.95 22.88
N GLN A 459 -32.30 -6.90 23.81
CA GLN A 459 -32.56 -8.29 23.55
C GLN A 459 -34.04 -8.42 23.14
N CYS A 460 -34.30 -8.50 21.84
CA CYS A 460 -35.51 -9.09 21.27
C CYS A 460 -35.21 -9.58 19.84
N GLY A 461 -35.75 -10.74 19.50
CA GLY A 461 -35.24 -11.63 18.46
C GLY A 461 -35.24 -11.10 17.04
N ASP A 462 -34.35 -11.69 16.25
CA ASP A 462 -34.41 -11.86 14.80
C ASP A 462 -34.92 -10.66 13.98
N ILE A 463 -34.22 -9.51 14.04
CA ILE A 463 -34.03 -8.55 12.92
C ILE A 463 -32.85 -7.64 13.31
N ILE A 464 -31.78 -7.61 12.48
CA ILE A 464 -30.67 -6.66 12.62
C ILE A 464 -31.08 -5.34 11.95
N TYR A 465 -31.35 -4.31 12.74
CA TYR A 465 -31.41 -2.93 12.24
C TYR A 465 -30.00 -2.31 12.30
N HIS A 466 -29.42 -1.98 11.15
CA HIS A 466 -28.21 -1.17 11.05
C HIS A 466 -28.56 0.30 11.31
N THR A 467 -28.32 0.78 12.52
CA THR A 467 -28.42 2.22 12.85
C THR A 467 -27.05 2.88 12.64
N GLU A 468 -26.95 3.71 11.59
CA GLU A 468 -25.76 4.49 11.25
C GLU A 468 -25.52 5.61 12.27
N PHE A 469 -24.36 5.62 12.94
CA PHE A 469 -23.87 6.78 13.69
C PHE A 469 -22.53 7.25 13.10
N PHE A 470 -22.61 8.21 12.18
CA PHE A 470 -21.47 9.05 11.79
C PHE A 470 -21.47 10.31 12.64
N SER A 471 -20.44 10.52 13.44
CA SER A 471 -20.17 11.83 14.02
C SER A 471 -19.06 12.50 13.23
N TYR A 472 -19.40 13.14 12.10
CA TYR A 472 -18.50 14.10 11.46
C TYR A 472 -18.45 15.35 12.34
N LEU A 473 -17.44 15.44 13.18
CA LEU A 473 -17.20 16.64 13.98
C LEU A 473 -16.37 17.62 13.15
N VAL A 474 -17.08 18.55 12.52
CA VAL A 474 -16.51 19.65 11.76
C VAL A 474 -16.38 20.85 12.68
N PHE A 475 -15.14 21.23 13.00
CA PHE A 475 -14.88 22.35 13.90
C PHE A 475 -14.62 23.65 13.12
N TYR A 476 -15.44 24.66 13.40
CA TYR A 476 -15.23 26.04 13.01
C TYR A 476 -14.86 26.84 14.25
N PHE A 477 -13.65 27.38 14.30
CA PHE A 477 -13.25 28.26 15.41
C PHE A 477 -13.60 29.70 15.06
N ARG A 478 -14.33 30.39 15.94
CA ARG A 478 -14.54 31.84 15.86
C ARG A 478 -14.20 32.41 17.23
N LYS A 479 -13.20 33.29 17.30
CA LYS A 479 -12.87 34.02 18.51
C LYS A 479 -13.50 35.40 18.51
#